data_AF-A5W807-F1
#
_entry.id   AF-A5W807-F1
#
_cell.length_a   1.000
_cell.length_b   1.000
_cell.length_c   1.000
_cell.angle_alpha   90.00
_cell.angle_beta   90.00
_cell.angle_gamma   90.00
#
_symmetry.space_group_name_H-M   'P 1'
#
loop_
_entity.id
_entity.type
_entity.pdbx_description
1 polymer ?
#
loop_
_entity_poly.entity_id
_entity_poly.type
_entity_poly.pdbx_seq_one_letter_code
_entity_poly.pdbx_strand_id
1 'polypeptide(L)'
;MLERTPINTEAELCAAFIQSMNKQADWTCYPEAAGFDILAVHTSGRQIGVEAKMSLNAKVADQILPKDYENFYGRPGPDHRLVIVGKASEASHGICRMLGLLGVPVVLPRWMSRGGDKSGWEFDVRCVDNRDWMSFFVNEEYLHLFDWNPAERCRVPMVVGAHQAGVPSPVSLTPWKEAALRVIALMRSQGHIAAKQIQELGISPTAWTRPKGTDPGWLDRGPVRGTWIETENMPPFDKQHPEAYAIVVAELAAKADPQLELTA
;
A
#
# COMPACT_ATOMS: atom_id res chain seq x y z
N MET A 1 21.00 -26.34 5.17
CA MET A 1 19.57 -26.44 5.55
C MET A 1 19.13 -25.03 5.89
N LEU A 2 18.14 -24.46 5.19
CA LEU A 2 17.51 -23.22 5.64
C LEU A 2 16.82 -23.51 6.97
N GLU A 3 17.29 -22.87 8.03
CA GLU A 3 16.72 -23.02 9.36
C GLU A 3 15.34 -22.36 9.40
N ARG A 4 14.38 -23.00 10.09
CA ARG A 4 13.05 -22.42 10.26
C ARG A 4 13.17 -21.23 11.21
N THR A 5 13.27 -20.03 10.66
CA THR A 5 13.21 -18.81 11.47
C THR A 5 11.77 -18.58 11.95
N PRO A 6 11.51 -18.55 13.28
CA PRO A 6 10.18 -18.24 13.80
C PRO A 6 9.79 -16.80 13.47
N ILE A 7 8.51 -16.58 13.19
CA ILE A 7 7.92 -15.24 13.03
C ILE A 7 7.55 -14.74 14.42
N ASN A 8 8.19 -13.66 14.86
CA ASN A 8 8.02 -13.07 16.19
C ASN A 8 7.36 -11.68 16.14
N THR A 9 7.45 -10.99 15.01
CA THR A 9 6.93 -9.63 14.83
C THR A 9 5.92 -9.53 13.69
N GLU A 10 5.08 -8.49 13.72
CA GLU A 10 4.16 -8.16 12.63
C GLU A 10 4.92 -7.86 11.34
N ALA A 11 6.09 -7.21 11.44
CA ALA A 11 6.93 -6.93 10.29
C ALA A 11 7.52 -8.19 9.62
N GLU A 12 7.89 -9.21 10.41
CA GLU A 12 8.30 -10.51 9.90
C GLU A 12 7.13 -11.27 9.29
N LEU A 13 5.93 -11.16 9.87
CA LEU A 13 4.70 -11.78 9.35
C LEU A 13 4.33 -11.20 7.99
N CYS A 14 4.34 -9.88 7.85
CA CYS A 14 4.09 -9.19 6.59
C CYS A 14 5.15 -9.54 5.54
N ALA A 15 6.44 -9.52 5.90
CA ALA A 15 7.52 -9.89 4.99
C ALA A 15 7.36 -11.33 4.47
N ALA A 16 7.02 -12.28 5.35
CA ALA A 16 6.75 -13.66 4.98
C ALA A 16 5.54 -13.78 4.03
N PHE A 17 4.47 -13.01 4.28
CA PHE A 17 3.29 -12.97 3.41
C PHE A 17 3.63 -12.42 2.02
N ILE A 18 4.31 -11.27 1.94
CA ILE A 18 4.76 -10.66 0.69
C ILE A 18 5.63 -11.64 -0.11
N GLN A 19 6.59 -12.29 0.56
CA GLN A 19 7.43 -13.29 -0.09
C GLN A 19 6.62 -14.48 -0.61
N SER A 20 5.62 -14.95 0.13
CA SER A 20 4.73 -16.04 -0.30
C SER A 20 3.87 -15.63 -1.49
N MET A 21 3.26 -14.44 -1.45
CA MET A 21 2.36 -13.94 -2.50
C MET A 21 3.11 -13.61 -3.78
N ASN A 22 4.25 -12.92 -3.70
CA ASN A 22 5.06 -12.56 -4.88
C ASN A 22 5.68 -13.78 -5.59
N LYS A 23 5.65 -14.99 -4.99
CA LYS A 23 5.97 -16.24 -5.71
C LYS A 23 4.88 -16.62 -6.72
N GLN A 24 3.66 -16.11 -6.56
CA GLN A 24 2.58 -16.26 -7.53
C GLN A 24 2.75 -15.15 -8.58
N ALA A 25 2.94 -15.54 -9.85
CA ALA A 25 3.40 -14.65 -10.91
C ALA A 25 2.52 -13.41 -11.14
N ASP A 26 1.23 -13.50 -10.79
CA ASP A 26 0.26 -12.45 -11.09
C ASP A 26 0.01 -11.47 -9.94
N TRP A 27 0.62 -11.66 -8.77
CA TRP A 27 0.38 -10.81 -7.59
C TRP A 27 1.59 -9.93 -7.28
N THR A 28 1.30 -8.66 -7.00
CA THR A 28 2.25 -7.69 -6.45
C THR A 28 1.72 -7.16 -5.13
N CYS A 29 2.49 -7.29 -4.06
CA CYS A 29 2.14 -6.72 -2.76
C CYS A 29 2.71 -5.31 -2.59
N TYR A 30 1.87 -4.38 -2.17
CA TYR A 30 2.22 -3.02 -1.81
C TYR A 30 2.13 -2.86 -0.29
N PRO A 31 3.26 -2.70 0.42
CA PRO A 31 3.24 -2.50 1.86
C PRO A 31 2.58 -1.17 2.21
N GLU A 32 1.80 -1.14 3.30
CA GLU A 32 1.27 0.07 3.94
C GLU A 32 0.45 0.96 2.99
N ALA A 33 -0.39 0.31 2.18
CA ALA A 33 -1.10 0.91 1.06
C ALA A 33 -2.61 0.89 1.29
N ALA A 34 -3.27 1.97 0.86
CA ALA A 34 -4.72 2.14 0.94
C ALA A 34 -5.35 1.96 2.35
N GLY A 35 -4.57 2.14 3.40
CA GLY A 35 -5.02 1.99 4.79
C GLY A 35 -4.97 0.55 5.32
N PHE A 36 -4.34 -0.36 4.59
CA PHE A 36 -4.06 -1.74 5.01
C PHE A 36 -2.56 -1.92 5.24
N ASP A 37 -2.17 -2.87 6.09
CA ASP A 37 -0.76 -3.26 6.25
C ASP A 37 -0.15 -3.73 4.92
N ILE A 38 -0.95 -4.38 4.07
CA ILE A 38 -0.58 -4.77 2.70
C ILE A 38 -1.79 -4.65 1.76
N LEU A 39 -1.59 -4.06 0.59
CA LEU A 39 -2.53 -4.17 -0.54
C LEU A 39 -1.91 -5.11 -1.59
N ALA A 40 -2.47 -6.31 -1.77
CA ALA A 40 -2.05 -7.20 -2.85
C ALA A 40 -2.87 -6.91 -4.11
N VAL A 41 -2.20 -6.73 -5.24
CA VAL A 41 -2.82 -6.39 -6.53
C VAL A 41 -2.48 -7.45 -7.56
N HIS A 42 -3.51 -7.98 -8.21
CA HIS A 42 -3.37 -8.94 -9.30
C HIS A 42 -3.19 -8.21 -10.64
N THR A 43 -2.55 -8.85 -11.63
CA THR A 43 -2.42 -8.30 -13.00
C THR A 43 -3.76 -7.97 -13.68
N SER A 44 -4.84 -8.66 -13.29
CA SER A 44 -6.22 -8.36 -13.72
C SER A 44 -6.85 -7.13 -13.04
N GLY A 45 -6.13 -6.48 -12.12
CA GLY A 45 -6.60 -5.35 -11.32
C GLY A 45 -7.37 -5.73 -10.04
N ARG A 46 -7.58 -7.01 -9.74
CA ARG A 46 -8.20 -7.45 -8.47
C ARG A 46 -7.30 -7.09 -7.29
N GLN A 47 -7.91 -6.75 -6.16
CA GLN A 47 -7.23 -6.28 -4.96
C GLN A 47 -7.64 -7.05 -3.71
N ILE A 48 -6.65 -7.31 -2.84
CA ILE A 48 -6.86 -7.85 -1.49
C ILE A 48 -6.26 -6.86 -0.50
N GLY A 49 -7.09 -6.27 0.35
CA GLY A 49 -6.64 -5.53 1.53
C GLY A 49 -6.32 -6.51 2.66
N VAL A 50 -5.11 -6.43 3.21
CA VAL A 50 -4.61 -7.36 4.23
C VAL A 50 -4.27 -6.61 5.51
N GLU A 51 -4.84 -7.08 6.63
CA GLU A 51 -4.43 -6.65 7.98
C GLU A 51 -3.61 -7.78 8.64
N ALA A 52 -2.53 -7.42 9.33
CA ALA A 52 -1.60 -8.32 9.96
C ALA A 52 -1.57 -8.11 11.48
N LYS A 53 -1.68 -9.21 12.24
CA LYS A 53 -1.55 -9.14 13.71
C LYS A 53 -0.84 -10.36 14.26
N MET A 54 0.05 -10.19 15.24
CA MET A 54 0.64 -11.38 15.88
C MET A 54 -0.40 -12.22 16.62
N SER A 55 -1.50 -11.63 17.11
CA SER A 55 -2.58 -12.36 17.76
C SER A 55 -3.93 -11.74 17.42
N LEU A 56 -4.86 -12.58 16.99
CA LEU A 56 -6.21 -12.15 16.64
C LEU A 56 -6.94 -11.58 17.87
N ASN A 57 -7.51 -10.40 17.70
CA ASN A 57 -8.26 -9.70 18.73
C ASN A 57 -9.35 -8.84 18.07
N ALA A 58 -10.26 -8.27 18.88
CA ALA A 58 -11.37 -7.46 18.37
C ALA A 58 -10.92 -6.20 17.60
N LYS A 59 -9.73 -5.66 17.88
CA LYS A 59 -9.21 -4.48 17.16
C LYS A 59 -8.95 -4.79 15.68
N VAL A 60 -8.49 -6.01 15.38
CA VAL A 60 -8.30 -6.46 14.00
C VAL A 60 -9.62 -6.48 13.24
N ALA A 61 -10.71 -6.90 13.88
CA ALA A 61 -12.04 -6.88 13.26
C ALA A 61 -12.52 -5.45 12.96
N ASP A 62 -12.30 -4.51 13.88
CA ASP A 62 -12.59 -3.08 13.72
C ASP A 62 -11.75 -2.42 12.60
N GLN A 63 -10.52 -2.90 12.37
CA GLN A 63 -9.64 -2.39 11.32
C GLN A 63 -9.98 -2.97 9.94
N ILE A 64 -10.25 -4.27 9.86
CA ILE A 64 -10.43 -4.95 8.56
C ILE A 64 -11.84 -4.80 7.99
N LEU A 65 -12.88 -4.60 8.81
CA LEU A 65 -14.24 -4.43 8.30
C LEU A 65 -14.45 -2.99 7.81
N PRO A 66 -15.32 -2.75 6.80
CA PRO A 66 -15.68 -1.38 6.42
C PRO A 66 -16.26 -0.62 7.61
N LYS A 67 -15.85 0.63 7.78
CA LYS A 67 -16.38 1.49 8.85
C LYS A 67 -17.74 2.03 8.49
N ASP A 68 -18.47 2.48 9.52
CA ASP A 68 -19.73 3.20 9.33
C ASP A 68 -19.56 4.29 8.26
N TYR A 69 -20.50 4.35 7.30
CA TYR A 69 -20.52 5.27 6.16
C TYR A 69 -19.54 5.00 5.01
N GLU A 70 -18.60 4.04 5.10
CA GLU A 70 -17.69 3.74 3.98
C GLU A 70 -18.42 3.11 2.79
N ASN A 71 -19.47 2.33 3.05
CA ASN A 71 -20.29 1.70 2.00
C ASN A 71 -21.33 2.63 1.36
N PHE A 72 -21.62 3.79 1.95
CA PHE A 72 -22.74 4.65 1.53
C PHE A 72 -22.37 5.67 0.44
N TYR A 73 -21.08 5.92 0.19
CA TYR A 73 -20.63 7.03 -0.67
C TYR A 73 -19.63 6.63 -1.76
N GLY A 74 -19.62 5.36 -2.20
CA GLY A 74 -18.73 4.91 -3.27
C GLY A 74 -17.25 5.07 -2.96
N ARG A 75 -16.88 4.98 -1.67
CA ARG A 75 -15.49 5.14 -1.24
C ARG A 75 -14.65 3.98 -1.81
N PRO A 76 -13.42 4.25 -2.29
CA PRO A 76 -12.58 3.18 -2.83
C PRO A 76 -12.31 2.06 -1.83
N GLY A 77 -12.35 0.81 -2.29
CA GLY A 77 -12.09 -0.37 -1.47
C GLY A 77 -11.44 -1.51 -2.26
N PRO A 78 -10.88 -2.53 -1.60
CA PRO A 78 -10.39 -3.71 -2.30
C PRO A 78 -11.56 -4.66 -2.65
N ASP A 79 -11.38 -5.50 -3.67
CA ASP A 79 -12.37 -6.55 -4.01
C ASP A 79 -12.49 -7.57 -2.88
N HIS A 80 -11.39 -7.84 -2.18
CA HIS A 80 -11.34 -8.83 -1.11
C HIS A 80 -10.61 -8.30 0.12
N ARG A 81 -10.87 -8.92 1.27
CA ARG A 81 -10.25 -8.58 2.55
C ARG A 81 -9.73 -9.84 3.23
N LEU A 82 -8.57 -9.74 3.85
CA LEU A 82 -7.86 -10.86 4.47
C LEU A 82 -7.23 -10.41 5.78
N VAL A 83 -7.25 -11.29 6.79
CA VAL A 83 -6.43 -11.12 7.99
C VAL A 83 -5.35 -12.19 8.01
N ILE A 84 -4.10 -11.80 8.28
CA ILE A 84 -3.02 -12.73 8.58
C ILE A 84 -2.64 -12.64 10.05
N VAL A 85 -2.46 -13.80 10.70
CA VAL A 85 -2.02 -13.83 12.10
C VAL A 85 -0.86 -14.76 12.37
N GLY A 86 0.05 -14.34 13.25
CA GLY A 86 1.21 -15.15 13.66
C GLY A 86 0.83 -16.33 14.55
N LYS A 87 -0.17 -16.16 15.42
CA LYS A 87 -0.75 -17.23 16.25
C LYS A 87 -2.25 -17.03 16.46
N ALA A 88 -2.98 -18.14 16.51
CA ALA A 88 -4.36 -18.22 16.96
C ALA A 88 -4.45 -19.10 18.21
N SER A 89 -5.33 -18.74 19.14
CA SER A 89 -5.67 -19.54 20.33
C SER A 89 -7.13 -19.98 20.27
N GLU A 90 -7.53 -20.95 21.10
CA GLU A 90 -8.93 -21.36 21.21
C GLU A 90 -9.86 -20.18 21.51
N ALA A 91 -9.40 -19.22 22.33
CA ALA A 91 -10.14 -18.00 22.65
C ALA A 91 -10.40 -17.11 21.42
N SER A 92 -9.59 -17.22 20.38
CA SER A 92 -9.74 -16.47 19.13
C SER A 92 -10.57 -17.18 18.05
N HIS A 93 -10.91 -18.46 18.23
CA HIS A 93 -11.70 -19.23 17.25
C HIS A 93 -13.08 -18.62 16.98
N GLY A 94 -13.70 -18.02 18.00
CA GLY A 94 -14.96 -17.30 17.83
C GLY A 94 -14.83 -16.12 16.87
N ILE A 95 -13.73 -15.35 16.99
CA ILE A 95 -13.45 -14.21 16.12
C ILE A 95 -13.11 -14.68 14.70
N CYS A 96 -12.30 -15.73 14.53
CA CYS A 96 -12.02 -16.31 13.21
C CYS A 96 -13.30 -16.70 12.48
N ARG A 97 -14.20 -17.40 13.18
CA ARG A 97 -15.48 -17.84 12.61
C ARG A 97 -16.37 -16.66 12.24
N MET A 98 -16.45 -15.66 13.11
CA MET A 98 -17.23 -14.43 12.85
C MET A 98 -16.69 -13.69 11.62
N LEU A 99 -15.38 -13.47 11.52
CA LEU A 99 -14.77 -12.80 10.37
C LEU A 99 -14.98 -13.60 9.08
N GLY A 100 -14.81 -14.92 9.12
CA GLY A 100 -15.08 -15.79 7.97
C GLY A 100 -16.54 -15.72 7.50
N LEU A 101 -17.50 -15.69 8.42
CA LEU A 101 -18.93 -15.47 8.11
C LEU A 101 -19.20 -14.10 7.48
N LEU A 102 -18.38 -13.10 7.81
CA LEU A 102 -18.42 -11.76 7.23
C LEU A 102 -17.58 -11.64 5.95
N GLY A 103 -17.07 -12.75 5.41
CA GLY A 103 -16.30 -12.75 4.16
C GLY A 103 -14.84 -12.33 4.29
N VAL A 104 -14.28 -12.34 5.51
CA VAL A 104 -12.88 -12.02 5.81
C VAL A 104 -12.18 -13.25 6.37
N PRO A 105 -11.50 -14.06 5.54
CA PRO A 105 -10.73 -15.19 6.05
C PRO A 105 -9.57 -14.75 6.95
N VAL A 106 -9.23 -15.60 7.92
CA VAL A 106 -8.05 -15.45 8.79
C VAL A 106 -7.05 -16.55 8.45
N VAL A 107 -5.85 -16.18 8.00
CA VAL A 107 -4.81 -17.11 7.54
C VAL A 107 -3.61 -17.09 8.47
N LEU A 108 -3.04 -18.26 8.72
CA LEU A 108 -1.81 -18.43 9.49
C LEU A 108 -0.67 -18.87 8.58
N PRO A 109 0.59 -18.46 8.87
CA PRO A 109 1.75 -18.91 8.12
C PRO A 109 1.99 -20.41 8.36
N ARG A 110 2.17 -21.16 7.28
CA ARG A 110 2.56 -22.59 7.32
C ARG A 110 3.99 -22.74 6.82
N TRP A 111 4.85 -23.40 7.60
CA TRP A 111 6.19 -23.73 7.13
C TRP A 111 6.11 -24.92 6.16
N MET A 112 6.62 -24.73 4.95
CA MET A 112 6.69 -25.77 3.92
C MET A 112 8.15 -26.12 3.65
N SER A 113 8.51 -27.37 3.88
CA SER A 113 9.83 -27.92 3.56
C SER A 113 9.76 -28.62 2.21
N ARG A 114 10.35 -28.02 1.17
CA ARG A 114 10.33 -28.56 -0.21
C ARG A 114 11.73 -28.97 -0.71
N GLY A 115 12.72 -28.99 0.18
CA GLY A 115 14.13 -29.30 -0.15
C GLY A 115 14.85 -28.14 -0.86
N GLY A 116 16.14 -27.96 -0.57
CA GLY A 116 16.93 -26.83 -1.09
C GLY A 116 16.39 -25.46 -0.69
N ASP A 117 16.56 -24.47 -1.57
CA ASP A 117 16.15 -23.07 -1.34
C ASP A 117 14.64 -22.82 -1.50
N LYS A 118 13.85 -23.88 -1.72
CA LYS A 118 12.39 -23.80 -1.93
C LYS A 118 11.59 -23.87 -0.63
N SER A 119 12.26 -23.99 0.51
CA SER A 119 11.59 -24.00 1.83
C SER A 119 11.24 -22.58 2.28
N GLY A 120 10.10 -22.41 2.93
CA GLY A 120 9.70 -21.10 3.45
C GLY A 120 8.31 -21.11 4.06
N TRP A 121 7.90 -19.92 4.53
CA TRP A 121 6.53 -19.66 4.95
C TRP A 121 5.63 -19.53 3.73
N GLU A 122 4.51 -20.25 3.75
CA GLU A 122 3.45 -20.17 2.75
C GLU A 122 2.13 -19.76 3.42
N PHE A 123 1.33 -18.98 2.70
CA PHE A 123 0.00 -18.55 3.10
C PHE A 123 -0.98 -19.05 2.04
N ASP A 124 -1.94 -19.88 2.44
CA ASP A 124 -2.93 -20.44 1.53
C ASP A 124 -4.07 -19.43 1.33
N VAL A 125 -3.86 -18.50 0.39
CA VAL A 125 -4.85 -17.52 -0.04
C VAL A 125 -5.56 -18.10 -1.27
N ARG A 126 -6.64 -18.86 -1.06
CA ARG A 126 -7.37 -19.47 -2.18
C ARG A 126 -8.26 -18.45 -2.87
N CYS A 127 -7.92 -18.12 -4.12
CA CYS A 127 -8.74 -17.33 -5.05
C CYS A 127 -9.50 -18.19 -6.10
N VAL A 128 -9.60 -19.50 -5.89
CA VAL A 128 -10.15 -20.45 -6.90
C VAL A 128 -11.42 -21.13 -6.41
N ASP A 129 -12.43 -21.17 -7.27
CA ASP A 129 -13.77 -21.79 -7.09
C ASP A 129 -13.76 -23.32 -7.01
N ASN A 130 -12.60 -23.98 -6.96
CA ASN A 130 -12.54 -25.44 -7.07
C ASN A 130 -12.33 -26.10 -5.69
N ARG A 131 -13.28 -26.96 -5.34
CA ARG A 131 -13.35 -27.72 -4.08
C ARG A 131 -12.35 -28.88 -4.06
N ASP A 132 -12.16 -29.40 -2.84
CA ASP A 132 -11.49 -30.65 -2.44
C ASP A 132 -9.96 -30.63 -2.29
N TRP A 133 -9.32 -31.28 -1.30
CA TRP A 133 -9.76 -32.32 -0.34
C TRP A 133 -8.67 -32.50 0.76
N MET A 134 -8.40 -31.53 1.64
CA MET A 134 -7.60 -31.79 2.86
C MET A 134 -7.67 -30.62 3.86
N SER A 135 -8.88 -30.53 4.38
CA SER A 135 -9.35 -29.86 5.58
C SER A 135 -8.46 -30.15 6.78
N PHE A 136 -8.12 -29.15 7.58
CA PHE A 136 -7.63 -29.46 8.93
C PHE A 136 -8.15 -28.62 10.10
N PHE A 137 -8.61 -27.35 10.00
CA PHE A 137 -8.99 -26.65 11.25
C PHE A 137 -10.17 -25.65 11.23
N VAL A 138 -10.81 -25.34 10.11
CA VAL A 138 -11.97 -24.41 10.09
C VAL A 138 -12.90 -24.78 8.92
N ASN A 139 -14.22 -24.69 9.10
CA ASN A 139 -15.23 -24.92 8.05
C ASN A 139 -14.80 -24.30 6.72
N GLU A 140 -14.57 -25.14 5.69
CA GLU A 140 -14.10 -24.74 4.35
C GLU A 140 -15.00 -23.68 3.70
N GLU A 141 -16.27 -23.62 4.09
CA GLU A 141 -17.28 -22.68 3.60
C GLU A 141 -16.89 -21.20 3.82
N TYR A 142 -15.99 -20.89 4.76
CA TYR A 142 -15.62 -19.52 5.14
C TYR A 142 -14.21 -19.09 4.70
N LEU A 143 -13.50 -19.91 3.93
CA LEU A 143 -12.14 -19.60 3.45
C LEU A 143 -12.13 -18.93 2.06
N HIS A 144 -13.30 -18.76 1.44
CA HIS A 144 -13.41 -18.03 0.20
C HIS A 144 -13.30 -16.53 0.45
N LEU A 145 -12.44 -15.87 -0.32
CA LEU A 145 -12.38 -14.41 -0.34
C LEU A 145 -13.71 -13.89 -0.89
N PHE A 146 -14.51 -13.29 -0.01
CA PHE A 146 -15.77 -12.68 -0.41
C PHE A 146 -15.50 -11.51 -1.35
N ASP A 147 -16.27 -11.41 -2.43
CA ASP A 147 -16.21 -10.29 -3.34
C ASP A 147 -17.07 -9.13 -2.80
N TRP A 148 -16.40 -8.11 -2.29
CA TRP A 148 -17.00 -6.89 -1.78
C TRP A 148 -17.49 -5.96 -2.90
N ASN A 149 -17.11 -6.24 -4.15
CA ASN A 149 -17.49 -5.51 -5.37
C ASN A 149 -17.55 -3.97 -5.16
N PRO A 150 -16.42 -3.34 -4.81
CA PRO A 150 -16.37 -1.92 -4.53
C PRO A 150 -16.66 -1.10 -5.80
N ALA A 151 -17.35 0.03 -5.65
CA ALA A 151 -17.66 0.93 -6.77
C ALA A 151 -16.39 1.49 -7.44
N GLU A 152 -15.33 1.70 -6.65
CA GLU A 152 -14.00 2.08 -7.09
C GLU A 152 -12.97 1.25 -6.33
N ARG A 153 -11.94 0.76 -7.01
CA ARG A 153 -10.84 0.03 -6.36
C ARG A 153 -9.91 0.98 -5.62
N CYS A 154 -9.23 0.48 -4.59
CA CYS A 154 -8.20 1.26 -3.91
C CYS A 154 -7.14 1.77 -4.90
N ARG A 155 -6.69 3.01 -4.68
CA ARG A 155 -5.58 3.57 -5.46
C ARG A 155 -4.29 2.83 -5.13
N VAL A 156 -3.61 2.34 -6.15
CA VAL A 156 -2.33 1.66 -6.03
C VAL A 156 -1.20 2.71 -6.09
N PRO A 157 -0.23 2.68 -5.16
CA PRO A 157 0.95 3.55 -5.21
C PRO A 157 1.76 3.33 -6.50
N MET A 158 2.40 4.39 -7.02
CA MET A 158 3.18 4.31 -8.26
C MET A 158 4.42 3.40 -8.17
N VAL A 159 4.93 3.20 -6.95
CA VAL A 159 6.04 2.29 -6.65
C VAL A 159 5.66 1.39 -5.49
N VAL A 160 6.16 0.15 -5.53
CA VAL A 160 6.17 -0.70 -4.35
C VAL A 160 7.10 -0.04 -3.33
N GLY A 161 6.58 0.30 -2.15
CA GLY A 161 7.39 0.95 -1.12
C GLY A 161 8.58 0.05 -0.71
N ALA A 162 9.79 0.61 -0.71
CA ALA A 162 11.00 -0.11 -0.27
C ALA A 162 11.04 -0.38 1.25
N HIS A 163 10.05 0.12 2.01
CA HIS A 163 9.97 -0.07 3.46
C HIS A 163 9.32 -1.42 3.81
N GLN A 164 9.81 -2.03 4.88
CA GLN A 164 9.24 -3.27 5.40
C GLN A 164 7.80 -3.02 5.90
N ALA A 165 6.83 -3.80 5.44
CA ALA A 165 5.46 -3.77 5.96
C ALA A 165 5.42 -4.16 7.45
N GLY A 166 4.44 -3.66 8.21
CA GLY A 166 4.23 -4.03 9.62
C GLY A 166 5.18 -3.31 10.59
N VAL A 167 5.87 -2.27 10.14
CA VAL A 167 6.66 -1.36 11.00
C VAL A 167 5.72 -0.25 11.52
N PRO A 168 5.65 0.04 12.83
CA PRO A 168 4.78 1.08 13.34
C PRO A 168 5.05 2.46 12.69
N SER A 169 3.99 3.11 12.21
CA SER A 169 4.04 4.44 11.60
C SER A 169 5.07 4.58 10.46
N PRO A 170 5.02 3.74 9.42
CA PRO A 170 5.94 3.84 8.31
C PRO A 170 5.65 5.10 7.49
N VAL A 171 6.67 5.61 6.81
CA VAL A 171 6.52 6.76 5.92
C VAL A 171 5.85 6.28 4.63
N SER A 172 4.52 6.13 4.63
CA SER A 172 3.78 5.63 3.46
C SER A 172 3.79 6.65 2.32
N LEU A 173 3.87 6.19 1.07
CA LEU A 173 3.75 7.03 -0.12
C LEU A 173 2.26 7.34 -0.37
N THR A 174 1.77 8.42 0.24
CA THR A 174 0.36 8.82 0.10
C THR A 174 0.11 9.53 -1.23
N PRO A 175 -1.16 9.62 -1.69
CA PRO A 175 -1.53 10.43 -2.86
C PRO A 175 -1.00 11.85 -2.82
N TRP A 176 -1.05 12.47 -1.64
CA TRP A 176 -0.54 13.81 -1.42
C TRP A 176 0.99 13.87 -1.59
N LYS A 177 1.74 12.87 -1.10
CA LYS A 177 3.21 12.82 -1.25
C LYS A 177 3.62 12.62 -2.70
N GLU A 178 2.92 11.78 -3.47
CA GLU A 178 3.19 11.63 -4.90
C GLU A 178 3.00 12.96 -5.66
N ALA A 179 1.93 13.69 -5.36
CA ALA A 179 1.73 15.02 -5.92
C ALA A 179 2.80 16.01 -5.45
N ALA A 180 3.28 15.90 -4.20
CA ALA A 180 4.35 16.74 -3.67
C ALA A 180 5.68 16.48 -4.39
N LEU A 181 5.99 15.21 -4.69
CA LEU A 181 7.16 14.85 -5.51
C LEU A 181 7.08 15.44 -6.92
N ARG A 182 5.89 15.46 -7.54
CA ARG A 182 5.66 16.12 -8.84
C ARG A 182 5.90 17.63 -8.77
N VAL A 183 5.44 18.28 -7.70
CA VAL A 183 5.71 19.70 -7.45
C VAL A 183 7.21 19.96 -7.36
N ILE A 184 7.93 19.15 -6.58
CA ILE A 184 9.39 19.30 -6.39
C ILE A 184 10.13 19.09 -7.71
N ALA A 185 9.80 18.02 -8.44
CA ALA A 185 10.47 17.69 -9.69
C ALA A 185 10.23 18.77 -10.76
N LEU A 186 8.99 19.26 -10.90
CA LEU A 186 8.67 20.36 -11.82
C LEU A 186 9.41 21.64 -11.43
N MET A 187 9.38 22.01 -10.15
CA MET A 187 10.06 23.19 -9.64
C MET A 187 11.56 23.17 -9.92
N ARG A 188 12.23 22.05 -9.63
CA ARG A 188 13.67 21.89 -9.86
C ARG A 188 14.02 21.88 -11.34
N SER A 189 13.16 21.33 -12.20
CA SER A 189 13.40 21.31 -13.65
C SER A 189 13.40 22.69 -14.31
N GLN A 190 12.53 23.61 -13.86
CA GLN A 190 12.40 24.96 -14.41
C GLN A 190 13.01 26.05 -13.50
N GLY A 191 13.59 25.67 -12.37
CA GLY A 191 14.23 26.55 -11.37
C GLY A 191 13.26 27.37 -10.49
N HIS A 192 11.95 27.26 -10.72
CA HIS A 192 10.91 27.95 -9.97
C HIS A 192 9.57 27.19 -10.11
N ILE A 193 8.52 27.60 -9.41
CA ILE A 193 7.15 27.11 -9.66
C ILE A 193 6.14 28.22 -9.41
N ALA A 194 4.98 28.17 -10.06
CA ALA A 194 3.83 29.03 -9.79
C ALA A 194 2.76 28.33 -8.94
N ALA A 195 2.03 29.06 -8.10
CA ALA A 195 0.92 28.54 -7.30
C ALA A 195 -0.16 27.87 -8.15
N LYS A 196 -0.38 28.36 -9.38
CA LYS A 196 -1.28 27.73 -10.36
C LYS A 196 -0.82 26.30 -10.71
N GLN A 197 0.49 26.10 -10.92
CA GLN A 197 1.06 24.78 -11.22
C GLN A 197 0.94 23.84 -10.02
N ILE A 198 1.12 24.34 -8.79
CA ILE A 198 0.91 23.54 -7.56
C ILE A 198 -0.55 23.07 -7.47
N GLN A 199 -1.49 23.97 -7.77
CA GLN A 199 -2.92 23.66 -7.77
C GLN A 199 -3.29 22.67 -8.88
N GLU A 200 -2.72 22.80 -10.08
CA GLU A 200 -2.91 21.86 -11.21
C GLU A 200 -2.40 20.45 -10.87
N LEU A 201 -1.40 20.33 -9.98
CA LEU A 201 -0.92 19.06 -9.44
C LEU A 201 -1.78 18.50 -8.28
N GLY A 202 -2.89 19.17 -7.94
CA GLY A 202 -3.86 18.69 -6.96
C GLY A 202 -3.52 18.99 -5.50
N ILE A 203 -2.54 19.86 -5.24
CA ILE A 203 -2.18 20.28 -3.88
C ILE A 203 -2.57 21.73 -3.62
N SER A 204 -3.06 22.01 -2.41
CA SER A 204 -3.27 23.39 -1.96
C SER A 204 -1.93 24.15 -1.89
N PRO A 205 -1.78 25.29 -2.58
CA PRO A 205 -0.55 26.09 -2.53
C PRO A 205 -0.21 26.62 -1.13
N THR A 206 -1.20 26.70 -0.23
CA THR A 206 -1.08 27.36 1.07
C THR A 206 0.08 26.85 1.93
N ALA A 207 0.34 25.54 1.98
CA ALA A 207 1.46 25.01 2.76
C ALA A 207 2.83 25.34 2.13
N TRP A 208 2.86 25.47 0.80
CA TRP A 208 4.08 25.73 0.03
C TRP A 208 4.45 27.20 0.04
N THR A 209 3.46 28.10 -0.08
CA THR A 209 3.68 29.52 -0.38
C THR A 209 3.40 30.47 0.79
N ARG A 210 3.30 29.95 2.02
CA ARG A 210 2.99 30.73 3.22
C ARG A 210 4.00 31.89 3.40
N PRO A 211 3.55 33.10 3.81
CA PRO A 211 4.45 34.22 4.07
C PRO A 211 5.49 33.87 5.15
N LYS A 212 6.66 34.51 5.08
CA LYS A 212 7.65 34.43 6.19
C LYS A 212 7.01 34.95 7.48
N GLY A 213 7.13 34.16 8.54
CA GLY A 213 6.52 34.39 9.85
C GLY A 213 6.98 33.30 10.83
N THR A 214 6.17 32.99 11.83
CA THR A 214 6.47 31.95 12.83
C THR A 214 6.52 30.53 12.22
N ASP A 215 5.66 30.26 11.23
CA ASP A 215 5.65 29.02 10.42
C ASP A 215 5.82 29.38 8.93
N PRO A 216 7.05 29.62 8.46
CA PRO A 216 7.30 29.96 7.07
C PRO A 216 6.87 28.81 6.14
N GLY A 217 6.38 29.16 4.93
CA GLY A 217 6.11 28.18 3.89
C GLY A 217 7.38 27.42 3.45
N TRP A 218 7.19 26.29 2.79
CA TRP A 218 8.32 25.48 2.28
C TRP A 218 9.08 26.15 1.12
N LEU A 219 8.45 27.12 0.45
CA LEU A 219 9.03 27.85 -0.68
C LEU A 219 9.14 29.34 -0.38
N ASP A 220 10.18 29.98 -0.93
CA ASP A 220 10.37 31.43 -0.90
C ASP A 220 9.90 32.09 -2.19
N ARG A 221 9.66 33.40 -2.13
CA ARG A 221 9.31 34.17 -3.33
C ARG A 221 10.52 34.23 -4.27
N GLY A 222 10.30 33.84 -5.51
CA GLY A 222 11.29 33.96 -6.58
C GLY A 222 11.48 35.41 -7.05
N PRO A 223 12.40 35.62 -7.99
CA PRO A 223 12.74 36.95 -8.51
C PRO A 223 11.58 37.60 -9.28
N VAL A 224 10.67 36.81 -9.85
CA VAL A 224 9.49 37.27 -10.57
C VAL A 224 8.25 37.13 -9.69
N ARG A 225 7.39 38.16 -9.68
CA ARG A 225 6.12 38.12 -8.94
C ARG A 225 5.29 36.91 -9.39
N GLY A 226 4.85 36.10 -8.44
CA GLY A 226 4.07 34.89 -8.73
C GLY A 226 4.92 33.66 -9.05
N THR A 227 6.23 33.71 -8.78
CA THR A 227 7.12 32.55 -8.80
C THR A 227 7.63 32.24 -7.41
N TRP A 228 7.90 30.97 -7.16
CA TRP A 228 8.41 30.44 -5.90
C TRP A 228 9.61 29.54 -6.14
N ILE A 229 10.56 29.57 -5.21
CA ILE A 229 11.83 28.83 -5.28
C ILE A 229 12.03 27.98 -4.02
N GLU A 230 12.85 26.94 -4.15
CA GLU A 230 13.18 26.01 -3.07
C GLU A 230 13.88 26.73 -1.90
N THR A 231 13.65 26.25 -0.68
CA THR A 231 14.30 26.74 0.54
C THR A 231 14.84 25.58 1.37
N GLU A 232 15.68 25.88 2.35
CA GLU A 232 16.18 24.90 3.34
C GLU A 232 15.06 24.33 4.23
N ASN A 233 13.89 24.97 4.30
CA ASN A 233 12.75 24.53 5.10
C ASN A 233 11.91 23.44 4.42
N MET A 234 12.23 23.07 3.17
CA MET A 234 11.50 22.06 2.45
C MET A 234 11.67 20.68 3.12
N PRO A 235 10.58 19.97 3.44
CA PRO A 235 10.67 18.61 3.93
C PRO A 235 11.35 17.70 2.90
N PRO A 236 12.19 16.74 3.33
CA PRO A 236 13.01 15.92 2.44
C PRO A 236 12.20 14.78 1.79
N PHE A 237 11.09 15.09 1.10
CA PHE A 237 10.19 14.11 0.49
C PHE A 237 10.88 13.24 -0.57
N ASP A 238 11.75 13.85 -1.37
CA ASP A 238 12.59 13.19 -2.38
C ASP A 238 13.55 12.19 -1.76
N LYS A 239 14.15 12.52 -0.61
CA LYS A 239 15.04 11.61 0.13
C LYS A 239 14.28 10.50 0.85
N GLN A 240 13.04 10.77 1.27
CA GLN A 240 12.15 9.76 1.86
C GLN A 240 11.68 8.72 0.81
N HIS A 241 11.52 9.14 -0.45
CA HIS A 241 11.01 8.32 -1.55
C HIS A 241 11.82 8.48 -2.83
N PRO A 242 13.11 8.06 -2.84
CA PRO A 242 14.02 8.32 -3.96
C PRO A 242 13.58 7.63 -5.26
N GLU A 243 13.05 6.42 -5.18
CA GLU A 243 12.57 5.66 -6.34
C GLU A 243 11.35 6.32 -6.99
N ALA A 244 10.37 6.73 -6.17
CA ALA A 244 9.19 7.47 -6.65
C ALA A 244 9.59 8.81 -7.29
N TYR A 245 10.55 9.51 -6.69
CA TYR A 245 11.07 10.76 -7.23
C TYR A 245 11.73 10.54 -8.61
N ALA A 246 12.53 9.49 -8.77
CA ALA A 246 13.17 9.16 -10.04
C ALA A 246 12.15 8.90 -11.15
N ILE A 247 11.07 8.16 -10.87
CA ILE A 247 9.98 7.94 -11.84
C ILE A 247 9.32 9.26 -12.23
N VAL A 248 8.99 10.10 -11.26
CA VAL A 248 8.36 11.40 -11.51
C VAL A 248 9.26 12.31 -12.37
N VAL A 249 10.56 12.33 -12.12
CA VAL A 249 11.52 13.08 -12.94
C VAL A 249 11.54 12.55 -14.38
N ALA A 250 11.54 11.22 -14.56
CA ALA A 250 11.48 10.61 -15.88
C ALA A 250 10.16 10.92 -16.62
N GLU A 251 9.02 10.86 -15.92
CA GLU A 251 7.70 11.23 -16.48
C GLU A 251 7.68 12.69 -16.96
N LEU A 252 8.27 13.60 -16.19
CA LEU A 252 8.36 15.02 -16.56
C LEU A 252 9.29 15.25 -17.74
N ALA A 253 10.45 14.59 -17.77
CA ALA A 253 11.37 14.65 -18.90
C ALA A 253 10.72 14.16 -20.20
N ALA A 254 10.00 13.02 -20.13
CA ALA A 254 9.27 12.48 -21.28
C ALA A 254 8.17 13.42 -21.80
N LYS A 255 7.49 14.17 -20.90
CA LYS A 255 6.49 15.18 -21.30
C LYS A 255 7.10 16.44 -21.88
N ALA A 256 8.34 16.76 -21.54
CA ALA A 256 9.05 17.94 -22.02
C ALA A 256 9.68 17.74 -23.41
N ASP A 257 9.83 16.48 -23.86
CA ASP A 257 10.37 16.12 -25.18
C ASP A 257 9.27 15.58 -26.11
N PRO A 258 8.60 16.43 -26.91
CA PRO A 258 7.56 16.01 -27.84
C PRO A 258 8.11 15.41 -29.16
N GLN A 259 9.33 14.85 -29.18
CA GLN A 259 9.86 14.14 -30.35
C GLN A 259 9.69 12.62 -30.22
N LEU A 260 8.45 12.12 -30.22
CA LEU A 260 8.13 10.71 -30.57
C LEU A 260 6.65 10.45 -30.90
N GLU A 261 5.86 11.48 -31.23
CA GLU A 261 4.59 11.33 -31.95
C GLU A 261 4.65 12.06 -33.28
N LEU A 262 5.55 11.63 -34.18
CA LEU A 262 5.49 11.86 -35.62
C LEU A 262 6.69 11.17 -36.26
N THR A 263 6.61 9.85 -36.43
CA THR A 263 7.28 9.16 -37.54
C THR A 263 6.67 7.76 -37.72
N ALA A 264 5.90 7.65 -38.81
CA ALA A 264 5.43 6.46 -39.53
C ALA A 264 4.35 5.58 -38.88
#